data_AF-A0A9X3NUG6-F1
#
_entry.id   AF-A0A9X3NUG6-F1
#
_cell.length_a   1.000
_cell.length_b   1.000
_cell.length_c   1.000
_cell.angle_alpha   90.00
_cell.angle_beta   90.00
_cell.angle_gamma   90.00
#
_symmetry.space_group_name_H-M   'P 1'
#
loop_
_entity.id
_entity.type
_entity.pdbx_description
1 polymer ?
#
loop_
_entity_poly.entity_id
_entity_poly.type
_entity_poly.pdbx_seq_one_letter_code
_entity_poly.pdbx_strand_id
1 'polypeptide(L)'
;MVGRILGEEGADPKRRAGLIGRLARALAGSARSARDGGVATGKWVTDLFANDIAPRIPVRDRETLVRHHKGLEGEELAEALVRNAANATTTVGAAGGALAAVQFTAPPLLLTAPAQLVAETLVVAAIEVKLIAELHEVYESPAPGSGLQRTSGYLAAWARKRGIDPTKAGESLSVTLGAAAKAALRKRLLRLMGRHLTTLGPYLTGALAGGTLNRAATHALAKSVRADLRKRALPGAGGGRGGVESGGARGRALPKAP
;
A
#
# COMPACT_ATOMS: atom_id res chain seq x y z
N MET A 1 -17.21 -2.67 3.28
CA MET A 1 -16.82 -1.82 4.44
C MET A 1 -15.49 -1.10 4.21
N VAL A 2 -14.43 -1.78 3.79
CA VAL A 2 -13.10 -1.16 3.57
C VAL A 2 -13.15 -0.01 2.56
N GLY A 3 -13.84 -0.15 1.42
CA GLY A 3 -14.01 0.95 0.45
C GLY A 3 -14.62 2.22 1.05
N ARG A 4 -15.55 2.11 2.00
CA ARG A 4 -16.08 3.27 2.75
C ARG A 4 -15.01 3.88 3.66
N ILE A 5 -14.19 3.07 4.33
CA ILE A 5 -13.08 3.59 5.16
C ILE A 5 -12.06 4.35 4.30
N LEU A 6 -11.81 3.88 3.07
CA LEU A 6 -10.86 4.47 2.12
C LEU A 6 -11.39 5.72 1.41
N GLY A 7 -12.70 5.84 1.21
CA GLY A 7 -13.33 6.97 0.51
C GLY A 7 -13.57 8.20 1.41
N GLU A 8 -13.56 8.00 2.73
CA GLU A 8 -13.95 9.00 3.72
C GLU A 8 -12.78 9.94 4.10
N GLU A 9 -11.95 10.40 3.18
CA GLU A 9 -10.87 11.37 3.46
C GLU A 9 -11.44 12.62 4.17
N GLY A 10 -10.93 12.95 5.37
CA GLY A 10 -11.47 14.03 6.21
C GLY A 10 -12.62 13.67 7.19
N ALA A 11 -13.11 12.43 7.21
CA ALA A 11 -14.19 12.05 8.14
C ALA A 11 -13.79 12.00 9.63
N ASP A 12 -14.77 12.30 10.49
CA ASP A 12 -14.67 12.27 11.96
C ASP A 12 -13.98 10.98 12.47
N PRO A 13 -12.91 11.09 13.29
CA PRO A 13 -12.24 9.96 13.92
C PRO A 13 -13.19 8.94 14.56
N LYS A 14 -14.29 9.37 15.19
CA LYS A 14 -15.25 8.45 15.82
C LYS A 14 -15.98 7.58 14.79
N ARG A 15 -16.36 8.16 13.65
CA ARG A 15 -17.04 7.44 12.56
C ARG A 15 -16.14 6.38 11.94
N ARG A 16 -14.85 6.69 11.76
CA ARG A 16 -13.84 5.71 11.30
C ARG A 16 -13.60 4.61 12.32
N ALA A 17 -13.47 4.93 13.60
CA ALA A 17 -13.33 3.94 14.66
C ALA A 17 -14.54 2.98 14.69
N GLY A 18 -15.76 3.50 14.51
CA GLY A 18 -16.97 2.69 14.38
C GLY A 18 -16.96 1.74 13.17
N LEU A 19 -16.41 2.17 12.03
CA LEU A 19 -16.24 1.31 10.85
C LEU A 19 -15.21 0.20 11.08
N ILE A 20 -14.09 0.51 11.74
CA ILE A 20 -13.06 -0.47 12.09
C ILE A 20 -13.62 -1.50 13.09
N GLY A 21 -14.37 -1.05 14.10
CA GLY A 21 -15.02 -1.96 15.06
C GLY A 21 -16.03 -2.90 14.40
N ARG A 22 -16.82 -2.41 13.42
CA ARG A 22 -17.72 -3.25 12.61
C ARG A 22 -16.96 -4.27 11.77
N LEU A 23 -15.85 -3.86 11.14
CA LEU A 23 -14.99 -4.75 10.37
C LEU A 23 -14.40 -5.85 11.28
N ALA A 24 -13.90 -5.48 12.46
CA ALA A 24 -13.35 -6.44 13.42
C ALA A 24 -14.41 -7.46 13.89
N ARG A 25 -15.67 -7.05 14.11
CA ARG A 25 -16.77 -7.98 14.42
C ARG A 25 -17.09 -8.92 13.26
N ALA A 26 -17.12 -8.41 12.04
CA ALA A 26 -17.34 -9.22 10.84
C ALA A 26 -16.22 -10.26 10.66
N LEU A 27 -14.96 -9.85 10.88
CA LEU A 27 -13.80 -10.72 10.84
C LEU A 27 -13.87 -11.82 11.90
N ALA A 28 -14.24 -11.48 13.15
CA ALA A 28 -14.44 -12.47 14.21
C ALA A 28 -15.55 -13.48 13.88
N GLY A 29 -16.65 -13.03 13.25
CA GLY A 29 -17.70 -13.91 12.74
C GLY A 29 -17.21 -14.84 11.62
N SER A 30 -16.46 -14.30 10.66
CA SER A 30 -15.93 -15.06 9.54
C SER A 30 -14.90 -16.12 9.96
N ALA A 31 -14.03 -15.80 10.93
CA ALA A 31 -13.03 -16.72 11.45
C ALA A 31 -13.68 -17.94 12.14
N ARG A 32 -14.80 -17.74 12.84
CA ARG A 32 -15.59 -18.84 13.45
C ARG A 32 -16.28 -19.73 12.42
N SER A 33 -16.56 -19.19 11.23
CA SER A 33 -17.24 -19.90 10.14
C SER A 33 -16.23 -20.67 9.27
N ALA A 34 -15.00 -20.17 9.17
CA ALA A 34 -13.90 -20.76 8.40
C ALA A 34 -13.25 -21.96 9.11
N ARG A 35 -14.03 -22.81 9.81
CA ARG A 35 -13.65 -23.88 10.79
C ARG A 35 -12.49 -24.83 10.45
N ASP A 36 -11.88 -24.73 9.27
CA ASP A 36 -10.73 -25.51 8.82
C ASP A 36 -9.38 -24.80 9.09
N GLY A 37 -8.27 -25.54 9.00
CA GLY A 37 -6.88 -25.09 9.28
C GLY A 37 -6.37 -23.83 8.54
N GLY A 38 -7.21 -23.21 7.69
CA GLY A 38 -7.00 -21.89 7.10
C GLY A 38 -6.91 -20.75 8.12
N VAL A 39 -7.56 -20.87 9.29
CA VAL A 39 -7.47 -19.86 10.38
C VAL A 39 -6.08 -19.87 11.02
N ALA A 40 -5.58 -21.06 11.39
CA ALA A 40 -4.27 -21.22 12.01
C ALA A 40 -3.11 -20.79 11.10
N THR A 41 -3.26 -21.00 9.78
CA THR A 41 -2.25 -20.61 8.79
C THR A 41 -2.34 -19.14 8.37
N GLY A 42 -3.42 -18.43 8.74
CA GLY A 42 -3.70 -17.05 8.31
C GLY A 42 -4.15 -16.93 6.86
N LYS A 43 -4.30 -18.05 6.14
CA LYS A 43 -4.67 -18.10 4.72
C LYS A 43 -5.97 -17.33 4.44
N TRP A 44 -6.97 -17.49 5.31
CA TRP A 44 -8.27 -16.82 5.15
C TRP A 44 -8.18 -15.29 5.10
N VAL A 45 -7.34 -14.66 5.94
CA VAL A 45 -7.15 -13.20 5.96
C VAL A 45 -6.56 -12.74 4.64
N THR A 46 -5.63 -13.54 4.14
CA THR A 46 -4.90 -13.23 2.94
C THR A 46 -5.74 -13.43 1.67
N ASP A 47 -6.62 -14.44 1.67
CA ASP A 47 -7.65 -14.64 0.63
C ASP A 47 -8.68 -13.51 0.64
N LEU A 48 -9.17 -13.12 1.82
CA LEU A 48 -10.08 -11.97 1.99
C LEU A 48 -9.46 -10.69 1.43
N PHE A 49 -8.18 -10.44 1.71
CA PHE A 49 -7.53 -9.24 1.19
C PHE A 49 -7.40 -9.27 -0.33
N ALA A 50 -6.87 -10.36 -0.89
CA ALA A 50 -6.58 -10.48 -2.31
C ALA A 50 -7.84 -10.55 -3.19
N ASN A 51 -8.89 -11.24 -2.72
CA ASN A 51 -10.08 -11.52 -3.53
C ASN A 51 -11.22 -10.52 -3.27
N ASP A 52 -11.35 -10.04 -2.04
CA ASP A 52 -12.51 -9.23 -1.65
C ASP A 52 -12.18 -7.75 -1.48
N ILE A 53 -11.04 -7.44 -0.85
CA ILE A 53 -10.68 -6.05 -0.53
C ILE A 53 -9.96 -5.38 -1.70
N ALA A 54 -8.86 -5.96 -2.15
CA ALA A 54 -7.95 -5.30 -3.08
C ALA A 54 -8.61 -4.95 -4.43
N PRO A 55 -9.41 -5.83 -5.07
CA PRO A 55 -10.10 -5.50 -6.33
C PRO A 55 -11.08 -4.33 -6.22
N ARG A 56 -11.50 -3.98 -5.00
CA ARG A 56 -12.48 -2.93 -4.72
C ARG A 56 -11.84 -1.67 -4.14
N ILE A 57 -10.51 -1.60 -4.11
CA ILE A 57 -9.80 -0.38 -3.71
C ILE A 57 -10.04 0.68 -4.79
N PRO A 58 -10.64 1.83 -4.45
CA PRO A 58 -10.85 2.89 -5.41
C PRO A 58 -9.52 3.56 -5.73
N VAL A 59 -9.14 3.53 -7.01
CA VAL A 59 -7.98 4.24 -7.54
C VAL A 59 -8.51 5.40 -8.39
N ARG A 60 -8.07 6.62 -8.07
CA ARG A 60 -8.44 7.82 -8.81
C ARG A 60 -7.38 8.10 -9.89
N ASP A 61 -7.82 8.42 -11.09
CA ASP A 61 -6.93 8.91 -12.15
C ASP A 61 -6.34 10.28 -11.81
N ARG A 62 -5.29 10.68 -12.55
CA ARG A 62 -4.58 11.95 -12.37
C ARG A 62 -5.54 13.15 -12.39
N GLU A 63 -6.46 13.22 -13.35
CA GLU A 63 -7.40 14.35 -13.48
C GLU A 63 -8.27 14.49 -12.22
N THR A 64 -8.82 13.37 -11.76
CA THR A 64 -9.62 13.29 -10.55
C THR A 64 -8.81 13.66 -9.31
N LEU A 65 -7.54 13.25 -9.23
CA LEU A 65 -6.64 13.61 -8.14
C LEU A 65 -6.34 15.11 -8.11
N VAL A 66 -5.97 15.70 -9.25
CA VAL A 66 -5.70 17.14 -9.38
C VAL A 66 -6.93 17.95 -8.93
N ARG A 67 -8.13 17.57 -9.39
CA ARG A 67 -9.40 18.20 -8.98
C ARG A 67 -9.64 18.08 -7.47
N HIS A 68 -9.48 16.88 -6.91
CA HIS A 68 -9.65 16.64 -5.46
C HIS A 68 -8.66 17.44 -4.60
N HIS A 69 -7.46 17.68 -5.13
CA HIS A 69 -6.38 18.37 -4.44
C HIS A 69 -6.25 19.83 -4.89
N LYS A 70 -7.33 20.46 -5.35
CA LYS A 70 -7.40 21.90 -5.65
C LYS A 70 -6.34 22.37 -6.66
N GLY A 71 -6.03 21.55 -7.66
CA GLY A 71 -5.09 21.87 -8.72
C GLY A 71 -3.63 21.53 -8.42
N LEU A 72 -3.30 20.90 -7.29
CA LEU A 72 -1.93 20.43 -7.05
C LEU A 72 -1.53 19.39 -8.11
N GLU A 73 -0.30 19.48 -8.60
CA GLU A 73 0.28 18.54 -9.57
C GLU A 73 1.65 18.02 -9.13
N GLY A 74 2.16 17.02 -9.86
CA GLY A 74 3.52 16.50 -9.71
C GLY A 74 3.90 16.14 -8.27
N GLU A 75 5.03 16.66 -7.81
CA GLU A 75 5.58 16.34 -6.49
C GLU A 75 4.77 16.91 -5.33
N GLU A 76 4.06 18.03 -5.53
CA GLU A 76 3.20 18.62 -4.50
C GLU A 76 1.93 17.79 -4.30
N LEU A 77 1.35 17.31 -5.40
CA LEU A 77 0.26 16.33 -5.36
C LEU A 77 0.71 15.03 -4.70
N ALA A 78 1.86 14.50 -5.10
CA ALA A 78 2.44 13.30 -4.49
C ALA A 78 2.62 13.47 -2.98
N GLU A 79 3.16 14.60 -2.53
CA GLU A 79 3.33 14.88 -1.10
C GLU A 79 1.98 14.99 -0.36
N ALA A 80 0.96 15.61 -0.98
CA ALA A 80 -0.37 15.69 -0.40
C ALA A 80 -1.01 14.30 -0.21
N LEU A 81 -0.86 13.40 -1.20
CA LEU A 81 -1.34 12.02 -1.10
C LEU A 81 -0.61 11.25 0.01
N VAL A 82 0.71 11.43 0.13
CA VAL A 82 1.51 10.80 1.20
C VAL A 82 1.07 11.29 2.57
N ARG A 83 0.88 12.60 2.76
CA ARG A 83 0.38 13.16 4.02
C ARG A 83 -1.00 12.61 4.37
N ASN A 84 -1.91 12.53 3.40
CA ASN A 84 -3.26 12.00 3.62
C ASN A 84 -3.23 10.53 4.02
N ALA A 85 -2.46 9.69 3.34
CA ALA A 85 -2.29 8.28 3.67
C ALA A 85 -1.62 8.08 5.04
N ALA A 86 -0.60 8.88 5.36
CA ALA A 86 0.10 8.85 6.64
C ALA A 86 -0.85 9.24 7.80
N ASN A 87 -1.70 10.26 7.60
CA ASN A 87 -2.72 10.65 8.57
C ASN A 87 -3.78 9.56 8.74
N ALA A 88 -4.28 8.99 7.64
CA ALA A 88 -5.28 7.92 7.69
C ALA A 88 -4.77 6.68 8.45
N THR A 89 -3.53 6.26 8.19
CA THR A 89 -2.91 5.12 8.88
C THR A 89 -2.60 5.40 10.36
N THR A 90 -2.31 6.66 10.71
CA THR A 90 -2.19 7.10 12.10
C THR A 90 -3.53 6.97 12.83
N THR A 91 -4.62 7.46 12.24
CA THR A 91 -5.97 7.38 12.82
C THR A 91 -6.41 5.93 13.03
N VAL A 92 -6.08 5.04 12.08
CA VAL A 92 -6.38 3.61 12.17
C VAL A 92 -5.66 2.96 13.37
N GLY A 93 -4.37 3.25 13.57
CA GLY A 93 -3.61 2.78 14.74
C GLY A 93 -4.08 3.39 16.07
N ALA A 94 -4.44 4.67 16.08
CA ALA A 94 -4.97 5.34 17.27
C ALA A 94 -6.34 4.76 17.69
N ALA A 95 -7.24 4.51 16.73
CA ALA A 95 -8.52 3.86 16.98
C ALA A 95 -8.35 2.43 17.52
N GLY A 96 -7.39 1.68 16.98
CA GLY A 96 -7.01 0.37 17.50
C GLY A 96 -6.52 0.44 18.96
N GLY A 97 -5.60 1.37 19.25
CA GLY A 97 -5.09 1.57 20.61
C GLY A 97 -6.16 1.98 21.63
N ALA A 98 -7.08 2.89 21.24
CA ALA A 98 -8.17 3.33 22.10
C ALA A 98 -9.17 2.20 22.41
N LEU A 99 -9.55 1.41 21.40
CA LEU A 99 -10.43 0.25 21.59
C LEU A 99 -9.79 -0.82 22.49
N ALA A 100 -8.49 -1.07 22.34
CA ALA A 100 -7.76 -2.00 23.20
C ALA A 100 -7.75 -1.51 24.66
N ALA A 101 -7.51 -0.20 24.90
CA ALA A 101 -7.53 0.37 26.24
C ALA A 101 -8.90 0.19 26.95
N VAL A 102 -10.02 0.36 26.23
CA VAL A 102 -11.37 0.15 26.77
C VAL A 102 -11.64 -1.32 27.11
N GLN A 103 -11.13 -2.27 26.30
CA GLN A 103 -11.27 -3.70 26.59
C GLN A 103 -10.62 -4.11 27.91
N PHE A 104 -9.52 -3.45 28.30
CA PHE A 104 -8.85 -3.69 29.58
C PHE A 104 -9.59 -3.09 30.78
N THR A 105 -10.30 -1.98 30.60
CA THR A 105 -10.98 -1.27 31.71
C THR A 105 -12.44 -1.68 31.89
N ALA A 106 -13.11 -2.16 30.84
CA ALA A 106 -14.47 -2.68 30.88
C ALA A 106 -14.57 -3.94 30.00
N PRO A 107 -14.47 -5.15 30.60
CA PRO A 107 -14.32 -6.40 29.85
C PRO A 107 -15.50 -6.98 29.04
N PRO A 108 -16.64 -6.30 28.70
CA PRO A 108 -17.62 -6.90 27.79
C PRO A 108 -17.74 -6.16 26.44
N LEU A 109 -16.62 -5.94 25.73
CA LEU A 109 -16.68 -5.57 24.30
C LEU A 109 -16.17 -6.71 23.43
N LEU A 110 -17.12 -7.38 22.77
CA LEU A 110 -17.04 -8.57 21.91
C LEU A 110 -16.09 -8.46 20.69
N LEU A 111 -14.83 -8.11 20.92
CA LEU A 111 -13.76 -8.09 19.94
C LEU A 111 -12.55 -8.78 20.56
N THR A 112 -12.25 -10.01 20.12
CA THR A 112 -10.98 -10.64 20.48
C THR A 112 -9.86 -9.77 19.90
N ALA A 113 -8.89 -9.35 20.71
CA ALA A 113 -7.73 -8.55 20.29
C ALA A 113 -7.09 -9.01 18.95
N PRO A 114 -7.03 -10.32 18.61
CA PRO A 114 -6.60 -10.79 17.28
C PRO A 114 -7.42 -10.23 16.10
N ALA A 115 -8.75 -10.21 16.18
CA ALA A 115 -9.61 -9.78 15.07
C ALA A 115 -9.49 -8.27 14.79
N GLN A 116 -9.27 -7.48 15.84
CA GLN A 116 -9.05 -6.04 15.71
C GLN A 116 -7.71 -5.73 15.05
N LEU A 117 -6.63 -6.41 15.45
CA LEU A 117 -5.32 -6.27 14.81
C LEU A 117 -5.37 -6.67 13.33
N VAL A 118 -6.13 -7.72 12.98
CA VAL A 118 -6.35 -8.11 11.59
C VAL A 118 -7.10 -7.03 10.83
N ALA A 119 -8.18 -6.47 11.41
CA ALA A 119 -8.95 -5.37 10.80
C ALA A 119 -8.06 -4.16 10.51
N GLU A 120 -7.27 -3.74 11.50
CA GLU A 120 -6.33 -2.64 11.38
C GLU A 120 -5.33 -2.89 10.26
N THR A 121 -4.72 -4.08 10.25
CA THR A 121 -3.72 -4.46 9.26
C THR A 121 -4.29 -4.45 7.84
N LEU A 122 -5.50 -4.98 7.64
CA LEU A 122 -6.18 -4.99 6.34
C LEU A 122 -6.49 -3.57 5.85
N VAL A 123 -6.95 -2.68 6.73
CA VAL A 123 -7.23 -1.29 6.39
C VAL A 123 -5.94 -0.54 6.04
N VAL A 124 -4.88 -0.70 6.83
CA VAL A 124 -3.59 -0.06 6.55
C VAL A 124 -3.01 -0.56 5.24
N ALA A 125 -3.06 -1.88 4.98
CA ALA A 125 -2.63 -2.44 3.69
C ALA A 125 -3.43 -1.87 2.52
N ALA A 126 -4.75 -1.70 2.66
CA ALA A 126 -5.58 -1.13 1.62
C ALA A 126 -5.28 0.36 1.36
N ILE A 127 -5.01 1.15 2.41
CA ILE A 127 -4.56 2.55 2.29
C ILE A 127 -3.22 2.62 1.55
N GLU A 128 -2.27 1.76 1.91
CA GLU A 128 -0.95 1.72 1.29
C GLU A 128 -1.00 1.30 -0.18
N VAL A 129 -1.82 0.31 -0.53
CA VAL A 129 -2.04 -0.11 -1.92
C VAL A 129 -2.69 1.02 -2.73
N LYS A 130 -3.69 1.72 -2.16
CA LYS A 130 -4.30 2.90 -2.79
C LYS A 130 -3.26 3.99 -3.03
N LEU A 131 -2.44 4.31 -2.04
CA LEU A 131 -1.38 5.31 -2.16
C LEU A 131 -0.40 4.94 -3.27
N ILE A 132 0.03 3.68 -3.35
CA ILE A 132 0.90 3.21 -4.43
C ILE A 132 0.24 3.44 -5.78
N ALA A 133 -1.03 3.05 -5.93
CA ALA A 133 -1.78 3.18 -7.17
C ALA A 133 -1.91 4.65 -7.59
N GLU A 134 -2.35 5.54 -6.70
CA GLU A 134 -2.50 6.97 -6.99
C GLU A 134 -1.15 7.64 -7.26
N LEU A 135 -0.05 7.23 -6.60
CA LEU A 135 1.29 7.70 -6.98
C LEU A 135 1.67 7.27 -8.40
N HIS A 136 1.33 6.07 -8.86
CA HIS A 136 1.60 5.68 -10.24
C HIS A 136 0.83 6.56 -11.24
N GLU A 137 -0.39 7.00 -10.90
CA GLU A 137 -1.16 7.95 -11.71
C GLU A 137 -0.51 9.34 -11.72
N VAL A 138 0.01 9.83 -10.57
CA VAL A 138 0.70 11.13 -10.47
C VAL A 138 2.00 11.18 -11.28
N TYR A 139 2.76 10.09 -11.29
CA TYR A 139 4.01 9.99 -12.07
C TYR A 139 3.77 9.48 -13.51
N GLU A 140 2.52 9.44 -13.96
CA GLU A 140 2.13 9.04 -15.33
C GLU A 140 2.70 7.67 -15.73
N SER A 141 2.82 6.78 -14.75
CA SER A 141 3.35 5.42 -14.91
C SER A 141 2.36 4.40 -14.34
N PRO A 142 1.10 4.36 -14.79
CA PRO A 142 0.12 3.39 -14.31
C PRO A 142 0.58 1.97 -14.60
N ALA A 143 0.18 1.02 -13.74
CA ALA A 143 0.43 -0.40 -14.03
C ALA A 143 -0.29 -0.79 -15.33
N PRO A 144 0.30 -1.67 -16.17
CA PRO A 144 -0.30 -2.05 -17.44
C PRO A 144 -1.59 -2.85 -17.24
N GLY A 145 -2.51 -2.74 -18.21
CA GLY A 145 -3.75 -3.51 -18.28
C GLY A 145 -5.02 -2.78 -17.80
N SER A 146 -6.12 -3.54 -17.78
CA SER A 146 -7.45 -3.14 -17.27
C SER A 146 -7.43 -2.92 -15.75
N GLY A 147 -8.47 -2.29 -15.18
CA GLY A 147 -8.51 -1.92 -13.76
C GLY A 147 -8.07 -3.03 -12.79
N LEU A 148 -8.58 -4.26 -12.97
CA LEU A 148 -8.20 -5.42 -12.15
C LEU A 148 -6.73 -5.82 -12.32
N GLN A 149 -6.20 -5.75 -13.55
CA GLN A 149 -4.79 -6.01 -13.85
C GLN A 149 -3.90 -4.94 -13.21
N ARG A 150 -4.30 -3.67 -13.23
CA ARG A 150 -3.57 -2.58 -12.55
C ARG A 150 -3.48 -2.82 -11.05
N THR A 151 -4.60 -3.19 -10.42
CA THR A 151 -4.63 -3.53 -8.99
C THR A 151 -3.65 -4.64 -8.64
N SER A 152 -3.54 -5.68 -9.47
CA SER A 152 -2.55 -6.75 -9.26
C SER A 152 -1.10 -6.25 -9.32
N GLY A 153 -0.80 -5.31 -10.22
CA GLY A 153 0.50 -4.64 -10.30
C GLY A 153 0.83 -3.80 -9.07
N TYR A 154 -0.15 -3.08 -8.52
CA TYR A 154 0.03 -2.29 -7.29
C TYR A 154 0.18 -3.18 -6.05
N LEU A 155 -0.55 -4.29 -5.97
CA LEU A 155 -0.34 -5.32 -4.95
C LEU A 155 1.06 -5.92 -5.01
N ALA A 156 1.57 -6.17 -6.22
CA ALA A 156 2.93 -6.64 -6.44
C ALA A 156 3.96 -5.65 -5.88
N ALA A 157 3.80 -4.36 -6.22
CA ALA A 157 4.67 -3.29 -5.76
C ALA A 157 4.63 -3.17 -4.23
N TRP A 158 3.44 -3.27 -3.64
CA TRP A 158 3.27 -3.29 -2.20
C TRP A 158 4.00 -4.48 -1.55
N ALA A 159 3.80 -5.71 -2.06
CA ALA A 159 4.43 -6.92 -1.54
C ALA A 159 5.97 -6.83 -1.57
N ARG A 160 6.55 -6.34 -2.68
CA ARG A 160 7.99 -6.09 -2.82
C ARG A 160 8.52 -5.15 -1.74
N LYS A 161 7.82 -4.04 -1.49
CA LYS A 161 8.20 -3.10 -0.42
C LYS A 161 8.01 -3.66 0.99
N ARG A 162 7.30 -4.78 1.14
CA ARG A 162 7.23 -5.57 2.37
C ARG A 162 8.25 -6.71 2.44
N GLY A 163 9.19 -6.74 1.49
CA GLY A 163 10.29 -7.69 1.43
C GLY A 163 9.86 -9.08 0.99
N ILE A 164 8.79 -9.16 0.18
CA ILE A 164 8.35 -10.38 -0.49
C ILE A 164 8.47 -10.14 -1.99
N ASP A 165 9.32 -10.92 -2.65
CA ASP A 165 9.56 -10.78 -4.08
C ASP A 165 8.70 -11.77 -4.88
N PRO A 166 7.64 -11.33 -5.59
CA PRO A 166 6.77 -12.22 -6.35
C PRO A 166 7.46 -12.86 -7.55
N THR A 167 8.55 -12.29 -8.08
CA THR A 167 9.21 -12.79 -9.28
C THR A 167 10.18 -13.95 -9.00
N LYS A 168 10.39 -14.30 -7.72
CA LYS A 168 11.22 -15.44 -7.32
C LYS A 168 10.45 -16.76 -7.19
N ALA A 169 9.13 -16.72 -7.33
CA ALA A 169 8.29 -17.92 -7.35
C ALA A 169 8.07 -18.34 -8.81
N GLY A 170 8.51 -19.55 -9.19
CA GLY A 170 8.50 -20.06 -10.57
C GLY A 170 7.13 -20.45 -11.13
N GLU A 171 6.02 -19.96 -10.56
CA GLU A 171 4.65 -20.25 -11.01
C GLU A 171 4.05 -19.07 -11.81
N SER A 172 2.86 -19.27 -12.41
CA SER A 172 2.15 -18.25 -13.18
C SER A 172 2.02 -16.91 -12.42
N LEU A 173 2.23 -15.78 -13.13
CA LEU A 173 2.33 -14.44 -12.54
C LEU A 173 1.12 -14.06 -11.66
N SER A 174 -0.09 -14.46 -12.03
CA SER A 174 -1.30 -14.19 -11.23
C SER A 174 -1.33 -14.97 -9.91
N VAL A 175 -0.90 -16.24 -9.93
CA VAL A 175 -0.83 -17.10 -8.74
C VAL A 175 0.28 -16.62 -7.80
N THR A 176 1.44 -16.24 -8.35
CA THR A 176 2.59 -15.76 -7.57
C THR A 176 2.38 -14.38 -6.97
N LEU A 177 1.67 -13.48 -7.68
CA LEU A 177 1.28 -12.18 -7.15
C LEU A 177 0.31 -12.30 -5.97
N GLY A 178 -0.70 -13.17 -6.11
CA GLY A 178 -1.58 -13.52 -5.01
C GLY A 178 -0.78 -14.04 -3.83
N ALA A 179 0.03 -15.08 -4.02
CA ALA A 179 0.86 -15.67 -2.97
C ALA A 179 1.81 -14.66 -2.28
N ALA A 180 2.42 -13.74 -3.04
CA ALA A 180 3.32 -12.73 -2.51
C ALA A 180 2.59 -11.68 -1.66
N ALA A 181 1.44 -11.19 -2.11
CA ALA A 181 0.61 -10.29 -1.32
C ALA A 181 0.14 -10.97 -0.02
N LYS A 182 -0.24 -12.25 -0.10
CA LYS A 182 -0.61 -13.06 1.06
C LYS A 182 0.54 -13.23 2.05
N ALA A 183 1.74 -13.55 1.57
CA ALA A 183 2.94 -13.68 2.40
C ALA A 183 3.35 -12.34 3.06
N ALA A 184 3.22 -11.22 2.34
CA ALA A 184 3.52 -9.90 2.89
C ALA A 184 2.58 -9.53 4.05
N LEU A 185 1.29 -9.83 3.89
CA LEU A 185 0.29 -9.63 4.93
C LEU A 185 0.55 -10.53 6.14
N ARG A 186 0.82 -11.82 5.92
CA ARG A 186 1.19 -12.76 6.99
C ARG A 186 2.44 -12.31 7.76
N LYS A 187 3.51 -11.91 7.07
CA LYS A 187 4.74 -11.38 7.68
C LYS A 187 4.49 -10.11 8.50
N ARG A 188 3.53 -9.28 8.10
CA ARG A 188 3.13 -8.09 8.87
C ARG A 188 2.37 -8.48 10.14
N LEU A 189 1.39 -9.37 10.02
CA LEU A 189 0.64 -9.89 11.16
C LEU A 189 1.56 -10.54 12.19
N LEU A 190 2.45 -11.45 11.77
CA LEU A 190 3.41 -12.10 12.66
C LEU A 190 4.33 -11.12 13.38
N ARG A 191 4.84 -10.09 12.69
CA ARG A 191 5.66 -9.04 13.32
C ARG A 191 4.88 -8.23 14.34
N LEU A 192 3.63 -7.88 14.04
CA LEU A 192 2.78 -7.15 14.97
C LEU A 192 2.46 -8.02 16.19
N MET A 193 2.05 -9.27 15.99
CA MET A 193 1.75 -10.20 17.08
C MET A 193 2.98 -10.48 17.95
N GLY A 194 4.15 -10.71 17.35
CA GLY A 194 5.41 -10.87 18.08
C GLY A 194 5.72 -9.65 18.94
N ARG A 195 5.58 -8.44 18.38
CA ARG A 195 5.76 -7.19 19.15
C ARG A 195 4.73 -7.04 20.27
N HIS A 196 3.46 -7.36 20.04
CA HIS A 196 2.43 -7.26 21.07
C HIS A 196 2.61 -8.29 22.19
N LEU A 197 3.14 -9.48 21.89
CA LEU A 197 3.46 -10.51 22.88
C LEU A 197 4.71 -10.17 23.71
N THR A 198 5.73 -9.51 23.11
CA THR A 198 6.94 -9.09 23.83
C THR A 198 6.82 -7.71 24.50
N THR A 199 5.77 -6.93 24.21
CA THR A 199 5.55 -5.57 24.77
C THR A 199 4.46 -5.57 25.86
N LEU A 200 4.25 -6.70 26.55
CA LEU A 200 3.50 -6.75 27.81
C LEU A 200 4.35 -6.22 28.98
N GLY A 201 4.85 -4.99 28.82
CA GLY A 201 5.36 -4.13 29.89
C GLY A 201 4.44 -2.91 30.02
N PRO A 202 4.29 -2.32 31.22
CA PRO A 202 3.03 -1.73 31.63
C PRO A 202 2.83 -0.29 31.09
N TYR A 203 1.60 -0.06 30.64
CA TYR A 203 0.92 1.23 30.42
C TYR A 203 1.28 2.11 29.19
N LEU A 204 0.25 2.39 28.39
CA LEU A 204 0.07 3.56 27.48
C LEU A 204 0.88 3.64 26.18
N THR A 205 1.91 2.81 25.95
CA THR A 205 2.68 2.86 24.69
C THR A 205 1.90 2.37 23.47
N GLY A 206 0.86 1.54 23.61
CA GLY A 206 0.16 0.89 22.49
C GLY A 206 -0.53 1.84 21.50
N ALA A 207 -1.22 2.89 21.98
CA ALA A 207 -2.00 3.79 21.13
C ALA A 207 -1.14 4.86 20.44
N LEU A 208 -0.19 5.45 21.17
CA LEU A 208 0.74 6.46 20.64
C LEU A 208 1.82 5.82 19.76
N ALA A 209 2.33 4.62 20.10
CA ALA A 209 3.30 3.92 19.27
C ALA A 209 2.64 3.33 18.01
N GLY A 210 1.44 2.74 18.08
CA GLY A 210 0.78 2.15 16.91
C GLY A 210 0.56 3.16 15.78
N GLY A 211 0.00 4.33 16.10
CA GLY A 211 -0.23 5.40 15.14
C GLY A 211 1.07 5.97 14.54
N THR A 212 2.06 6.28 15.38
CA THR A 212 3.34 6.86 14.93
C THR A 212 4.17 5.86 14.11
N LEU A 213 4.15 4.57 14.46
CA LEU A 213 4.82 3.51 13.70
C LEU A 213 4.17 3.29 12.34
N ASN A 214 2.83 3.26 12.28
CA ASN A 214 2.11 3.17 11.01
C ASN A 214 2.41 4.39 10.13
N ARG A 215 2.44 5.59 10.71
CA ARG A 215 2.83 6.82 10.01
C ARG A 215 4.23 6.72 9.40
N ALA A 216 5.23 6.36 10.20
CA ALA A 216 6.61 6.23 9.76
C ALA A 216 6.77 5.15 8.67
N ALA A 217 6.11 4.00 8.83
CA ALA A 217 6.13 2.93 7.85
C ALA A 217 5.48 3.34 6.51
N THR A 218 4.39 4.12 6.55
CA THR A 218 3.73 4.66 5.35
C THR A 218 4.61 5.68 4.64
N HIS A 219 5.28 6.58 5.38
CA HIS A 219 6.25 7.51 4.78
C HIS A 219 7.43 6.80 4.15
N ALA A 220 8.00 5.78 4.81
CA ALA A 220 9.12 5.00 4.27
C ALA A 220 8.72 4.26 2.99
N LEU A 221 7.52 3.65 2.97
CA LEU A 221 6.94 3.04 1.79
C LEU A 221 6.84 4.06 0.64
N ALA A 222 6.20 5.20 0.89
CA ALA A 222 5.99 6.24 -0.11
C ALA A 222 7.31 6.80 -0.67
N LYS A 223 8.29 7.08 0.20
CA LYS A 223 9.63 7.54 -0.20
C LYS A 223 10.28 6.54 -1.16
N SER A 224 10.19 5.25 -0.84
CA SER A 224 10.75 4.18 -1.67
C SER A 224 10.03 4.04 -3.01
N VAL A 225 8.71 4.18 -3.05
CA VAL A 225 7.90 4.11 -4.28
C VAL A 225 8.17 5.32 -5.17
N ARG A 226 8.17 6.55 -4.63
CA ARG A 226 8.49 7.77 -5.38
C ARG A 226 9.90 7.73 -5.96
N ALA A 227 10.87 7.20 -5.22
CA ALA A 227 12.22 7.01 -5.73
C ALA A 227 12.26 6.08 -6.95
N ASP A 228 11.49 4.99 -6.95
CA ASP A 228 11.41 4.08 -8.10
C ASP A 228 10.68 4.72 -9.29
N LEU A 229 9.60 5.46 -9.03
CA LEU A 229 8.82 6.13 -10.08
C LEU A 229 9.61 7.25 -10.74
N ARG A 230 10.35 8.06 -9.98
CA ARG A 230 11.26 9.07 -10.54
C ARG A 230 12.31 8.48 -11.47
N LYS A 231 12.87 7.31 -11.11
CA LYS A 231 13.83 6.61 -11.97
C LYS A 231 13.22 6.16 -13.30
N ARG A 232 11.93 5.81 -13.31
CA ARG A 232 11.19 5.40 -14.51
C ARG A 232 10.74 6.59 -15.35
N ALA A 233 10.40 7.70 -14.71
CA ALA A 233 9.98 8.94 -15.34
C ALA A 233 11.13 9.71 -16.02
N LEU A 234 12.39 9.30 -15.83
CA LEU A 234 13.54 9.82 -16.57
C LEU A 234 13.79 8.96 -17.83
N PRO A 235 13.47 9.42 -19.05
CA PRO A 235 13.84 8.72 -20.27
C PRO A 235 15.28 9.11 -20.69
N GLY A 236 16.19 8.16 -20.91
CA GLY A 236 17.25 8.33 -21.93
C GLY A 236 18.65 8.85 -21.59
N ALA A 237 19.18 8.75 -20.36
CA ALA A 237 20.59 9.12 -20.09
C ALA A 237 21.65 8.09 -20.55
N GLY A 238 21.35 7.22 -21.52
CA GLY A 238 22.19 6.06 -21.85
C GLY A 238 22.04 5.47 -23.26
N GLY A 239 21.80 6.30 -24.28
CA GLY A 239 21.68 5.82 -25.66
C GLY A 239 22.03 6.90 -26.68
N GLY A 240 23.28 7.34 -26.69
CA GLY A 240 23.74 8.42 -27.58
C GLY A 240 25.25 8.63 -27.54
N ARG A 241 26.04 7.55 -27.61
CA ARG A 241 27.46 7.62 -27.97
C ARG A 241 27.80 6.39 -28.81
N GLY A 242 27.93 6.62 -30.11
CA GLY A 242 28.31 5.60 -31.08
C GLY A 242 28.23 6.16 -32.49
N GLY A 243 29.04 7.17 -32.78
CA GLY A 243 29.07 7.84 -34.08
C GLY A 243 30.14 8.94 -34.13
N VAL A 244 31.33 8.64 -33.60
CA VAL A 244 32.55 9.36 -33.98
C VAL A 244 33.26 8.47 -35.00
N GLU A 245 32.98 8.70 -36.27
CA GLU A 245 33.93 8.40 -37.34
C GLU A 245 34.46 9.73 -37.86
N SER A 246 35.64 10.08 -37.36
CA SER A 246 36.56 11.01 -37.99
C SER A 246 37.53 10.19 -38.83
N GLY A 247 37.66 10.50 -40.11
CA GLY A 247 38.89 10.19 -40.85
C GLY A 247 38.69 9.84 -42.32
N GLY A 248 38.78 10.83 -43.21
CA GLY A 248 38.78 10.56 -44.64
C GLY A 248 38.96 11.77 -45.55
N ALA A 249 39.97 12.61 -45.30
CA ALA A 249 40.36 13.66 -46.22
C ALA A 249 41.00 13.08 -47.50
N ARG A 250 40.29 13.18 -48.65
CA ARG A 250 40.80 13.27 -50.04
C ARG A 250 39.65 13.95 -50.82
N GLY A 251 39.76 15.06 -51.54
CA GLY A 251 40.81 15.55 -52.41
C GLY A 251 40.12 16.06 -53.68
N ARG A 252 39.90 17.38 -53.77
CA ARG A 252 39.95 18.25 -54.98
C ARG A 252 39.15 17.84 -56.24
N ALA A 253 38.19 18.69 -56.65
CA ALA A 253 38.27 19.54 -57.86
C ALA A 253 36.93 20.27 -58.15
N LEU A 254 37.00 21.60 -58.22
CA LEU A 254 35.98 22.46 -58.85
C LEU A 254 36.28 22.60 -60.34
N PRO A 255 35.29 22.60 -61.24
CA PRO A 255 35.50 22.92 -62.66
C PRO A 255 35.69 24.43 -62.85
N LYS A 256 36.63 24.81 -63.73
CA LYS A 256 36.77 26.18 -64.24
C LYS A 256 35.68 26.45 -65.29
N ALA A 257 34.94 27.54 -65.13
CA ALA A 257 34.26 28.25 -66.22
C ALA A 257 35.32 29.07 -67.02
N PRO A 258 35.07 29.40 -68.29
CA PRO A 258 34.05 30.39 -68.66
C PRO A 258 32.82 29.83 -69.39
#